data_AF-A0A6I0GC68-F1
#
_entry.id   AF-A0A6I0GC68-F1
#
_cell.length_a   1.000
_cell.length_b   1.000
_cell.length_c   1.000
_cell.angle_alpha   90.00
_cell.angle_beta   90.00
_cell.angle_gamma   90.00
#
_symmetry.space_group_name_H-M   'P 1'
#
loop_
_entity.id
_entity.type
_entity.pdbx_description
1 polymer ?
#
loop_
_entity_poly.entity_id
_entity_poly.type
_entity_poly.pdbx_seq_one_letter_code
_entity_poly.pdbx_strand_id
1 'polypeptide(L)'
;MTQKEFEERTGLKLSADGYTEVEECYMNTDLDKDAFCKLWMENPTALKEIERKTVLVRELYEERKCLTNLLIDQAEKWSASDLREKAIAMIGEKEYLRRKIAKGYNLWDADKKLLDEILKK
;
A
#
# COMPACT_ATOMS: atom_id res chain seq x y z
N MET A 1 2.14 13.46 -14.62
CA MET A 1 3.05 14.38 -15.34
C MET A 1 2.21 15.52 -15.92
N THR A 2 2.71 16.44 -16.73
CA THR A 2 1.83 17.38 -17.47
C THR A 2 1.70 16.97 -18.93
N GLN A 3 0.63 17.40 -19.63
CA GLN A 3 0.47 17.11 -21.06
C GLN A 3 1.68 17.57 -21.85
N LYS A 4 2.10 18.82 -21.67
CA LYS A 4 3.28 19.37 -22.35
C LYS A 4 4.54 18.53 -22.13
N GLU A 5 4.78 18.09 -20.90
CA GLU A 5 5.93 17.24 -20.56
C GLU A 5 5.86 15.86 -21.25
N PHE A 6 4.68 15.26 -21.32
CA PHE A 6 4.48 13.99 -22.04
C PHE A 6 4.71 14.14 -23.54
N GLU A 7 4.17 15.19 -24.15
CA GLU A 7 4.34 15.46 -25.59
C GLU A 7 5.81 15.75 -25.93
N GLU A 8 6.55 16.47 -25.06
CA GLU A 8 7.98 16.73 -25.23
C GLU A 8 8.84 15.46 -25.15
N ARG A 9 8.48 14.51 -24.27
CA ARG A 9 9.23 13.24 -24.08
C ARG A 9 8.92 12.20 -25.16
N THR A 10 7.69 12.16 -25.66
CA THR A 10 7.22 11.11 -26.58
C THR A 10 7.11 11.58 -28.03
N GLY A 11 7.02 12.89 -28.26
CA GLY A 11 6.69 13.47 -29.56
C GLY A 11 5.23 13.28 -29.98
N LEU A 12 4.39 12.64 -29.16
CA LEU A 12 2.99 12.37 -29.46
C LEU A 12 2.12 13.55 -29.01
N LYS A 13 1.36 14.17 -29.93
CA LYS A 13 0.37 15.19 -29.59
C LYS A 13 -0.97 14.57 -29.25
N LEU A 14 -1.56 14.97 -28.13
CA LEU A 14 -2.85 14.45 -27.67
C LEU A 14 -3.90 15.56 -27.56
N SER A 15 -5.17 15.19 -27.67
CA SER A 15 -6.26 16.05 -27.20
C SER A 15 -6.29 16.04 -25.67
N ALA A 16 -7.02 16.99 -25.06
CA ALA A 16 -7.22 16.99 -23.62
C ALA A 16 -7.82 15.67 -23.11
N ASP A 17 -8.82 15.13 -23.83
CA ASP A 17 -9.44 13.83 -23.49
C ASP A 17 -8.45 12.66 -23.60
N GLY A 18 -7.61 12.66 -24.65
CA GLY A 18 -6.58 11.63 -24.82
C GLY A 18 -5.49 11.69 -23.75
N TYR A 19 -5.19 12.89 -23.25
CA TYR A 19 -4.24 13.06 -22.15
C TYR A 19 -4.79 12.58 -20.80
N THR A 20 -6.10 12.64 -20.57
CA THR A 20 -6.72 12.11 -19.33
C THR A 20 -6.36 10.64 -19.09
N GLU A 21 -6.38 9.81 -20.14
CA GLU A 21 -5.99 8.40 -20.02
C GLU A 21 -4.50 8.23 -19.66
N VAL A 22 -3.64 9.07 -20.25
CA VAL A 22 -2.20 9.07 -19.94
C VAL A 22 -1.96 9.42 -18.48
N GLU A 23 -2.63 10.48 -18.00
CA GLU A 23 -2.49 10.94 -16.62
C GLU A 23 -3.00 9.91 -15.63
N GLU A 24 -4.18 9.34 -15.87
CA GLU A 24 -4.75 8.29 -15.01
C GLU A 24 -3.83 7.07 -14.94
N CYS A 25 -3.38 6.57 -16.10
CA CYS A 25 -2.46 5.43 -16.17
C CYS A 25 -1.16 5.73 -15.41
N TYR A 26 -0.59 6.94 -15.59
CA TYR A 26 0.63 7.33 -14.88
C TYR A 26 0.46 7.32 -13.36
N MET A 27 -0.64 7.89 -12.85
CA MET A 27 -0.95 7.92 -11.41
C MET A 27 -1.19 6.52 -10.81
N ASN A 28 -1.59 5.57 -11.66
CA ASN A 28 -1.78 4.17 -11.34
C ASN A 28 -0.52 3.31 -11.54
N THR A 29 0.65 3.92 -11.79
CA THR A 29 1.95 3.24 -11.77
C THR A 29 2.89 3.90 -10.76
N ASP A 30 3.96 3.19 -10.39
CA ASP A 30 5.08 3.73 -9.59
C ASP A 30 6.30 4.07 -10.48
N LEU A 31 6.10 4.19 -11.79
CA LEU A 31 7.18 4.46 -12.74
C LEU A 31 7.59 5.93 -12.68
N ASP A 32 8.90 6.18 -12.87
CA ASP A 32 9.33 7.53 -13.20
C ASP A 32 8.84 7.95 -14.58
N LYS A 33 8.90 9.25 -14.85
CA LYS A 33 8.32 9.83 -16.06
C LYS A 33 8.98 9.31 -17.34
N ASP A 34 10.29 9.05 -17.35
CA ASP A 34 11.00 8.57 -18.54
C ASP A 34 10.68 7.10 -18.81
N ALA A 35 10.70 6.27 -17.77
CA ALA A 35 10.33 4.86 -17.87
C ALA A 35 8.87 4.69 -18.35
N PHE A 36 7.96 5.50 -17.82
CA PHE A 36 6.56 5.52 -18.24
C PHE A 36 6.41 5.90 -19.72
N CYS A 37 6.96 7.06 -20.13
CA CYS A 37 6.85 7.54 -21.51
C CYS A 37 7.44 6.54 -22.51
N LYS A 38 8.56 5.91 -22.17
CA LYS A 38 9.19 4.87 -23.00
C LYS A 38 8.27 3.66 -23.15
N LEU A 39 7.75 3.12 -22.04
CA LEU A 39 6.84 1.97 -22.07
C LEU A 39 5.52 2.26 -22.78
N TRP A 40 5.00 3.48 -22.64
CA TRP A 40 3.81 3.93 -23.36
C TRP A 40 3.98 3.79 -24.88
N MET A 41 5.16 4.15 -25.41
CA MET A 41 5.44 4.09 -26.84
C MET A 41 5.84 2.69 -27.32
N GLU A 42 6.64 1.97 -26.52
CA GLU A 42 7.23 0.69 -26.94
C GLU A 42 6.33 -0.51 -26.66
N ASN A 43 5.60 -0.50 -25.53
CA ASN A 43 4.80 -1.65 -25.10
C ASN A 43 3.60 -1.26 -24.22
N PRO A 44 2.51 -0.72 -24.84
CA PRO A 44 1.30 -0.33 -24.12
C PRO A 44 0.66 -1.49 -23.33
N THR A 45 0.76 -2.73 -23.84
CA THR A 45 0.20 -3.91 -23.18
C THR A 45 0.92 -4.20 -21.86
N ALA A 46 2.26 -4.14 -21.84
CA ALA A 46 3.02 -4.30 -20.61
C ALA A 46 2.71 -3.16 -19.62
N LEU A 47 2.55 -1.94 -20.11
CA LEU A 47 2.19 -0.80 -19.25
C LEU A 47 0.82 -0.98 -18.59
N LYS A 48 -0.21 -1.40 -19.33
CA LYS A 48 -1.54 -1.70 -18.77
C LYS A 48 -1.50 -2.84 -17.74
N GLU A 49 -0.64 -3.84 -17.94
CA GLU A 49 -0.42 -4.90 -16.95
C GLU A 49 0.26 -4.39 -15.67
N ILE A 50 1.23 -3.47 -15.79
CA ILE A 50 1.87 -2.81 -14.64
C ILE A 50 0.84 -1.98 -13.88
N GLU A 51 0.04 -1.18 -14.59
CA GLU A 51 -1.05 -0.38 -14.03
C GLU A 51 -1.99 -1.27 -13.20
N ARG A 52 -2.55 -2.32 -13.82
CA ARG A 52 -3.48 -3.25 -13.17
C ARG A 52 -2.89 -3.87 -11.90
N LYS A 53 -1.64 -4.34 -11.98
CA LYS A 53 -0.97 -4.96 -10.83
C LYS A 53 -0.67 -3.96 -9.72
N THR A 54 -0.31 -2.73 -10.07
CA THR A 54 -0.03 -1.67 -9.10
C THR A 54 -1.30 -1.30 -8.35
N VAL A 55 -2.42 -1.09 -9.05
CA VAL A 55 -3.74 -0.86 -8.43
C VAL A 55 -4.13 -2.02 -7.51
N LEU A 56 -4.03 -3.26 -7.99
CA LEU A 56 -4.36 -4.45 -7.20
C LEU A 56 -3.51 -4.57 -5.92
N VAL A 57 -2.21 -4.30 -6.01
CA VAL A 57 -1.31 -4.33 -4.85
C VAL A 57 -1.70 -3.25 -3.82
N ARG A 58 -2.07 -2.04 -4.29
CA ARG A 58 -2.52 -0.95 -3.42
C ARG A 58 -3.83 -1.32 -2.71
N GLU A 59 -4.80 -1.91 -3.42
CA GLU A 59 -6.06 -2.39 -2.86
C GLU A 59 -5.85 -3.48 -1.80
N LEU A 60 -5.08 -4.53 -2.14
CA LEU A 60 -4.76 -5.62 -1.22
C LEU A 60 -4.02 -5.13 0.03
N TYR A 61 -3.17 -4.11 -0.11
CA TYR A 61 -2.47 -3.52 1.03
C TYR A 61 -3.44 -2.82 1.99
N GLU A 62 -4.41 -2.06 1.46
CA GLU A 62 -5.45 -1.41 2.26
C GLU A 62 -6.41 -2.42 2.88
N GLU A 63 -6.82 -3.46 2.16
CA GLU A 63 -7.62 -4.56 2.71
C GLU A 63 -6.90 -5.26 3.87
N ARG A 64 -5.61 -5.61 3.68
CA ARG A 64 -4.78 -6.20 4.72
C ARG A 64 -4.69 -5.31 5.95
N LYS A 65 -4.55 -3.99 5.75
CA LYS A 65 -4.50 -2.99 6.83
C LYS A 65 -5.83 -2.91 7.58
N CYS A 66 -6.96 -2.89 6.88
CA CYS A 66 -8.31 -2.90 7.46
C CYS A 66 -8.56 -4.19 8.26
N LEU A 67 -8.28 -5.35 7.69
CA LEU A 67 -8.44 -6.64 8.36
C LEU A 67 -7.58 -6.73 9.62
N THR A 68 -6.33 -6.29 9.55
CA THR A 68 -5.44 -6.28 10.72
C THR A 68 -5.99 -5.38 11.83
N ASN A 69 -6.50 -4.19 11.49
CA ASN A 69 -7.11 -3.30 12.47
C ASN A 69 -8.35 -3.94 13.11
N LEU A 70 -9.19 -4.60 12.31
CA LEU A 70 -10.33 -5.35 12.80
C LEU A 70 -9.91 -6.46 13.77
N LEU A 71 -8.86 -7.23 13.45
CA LEU A 71 -8.34 -8.26 14.35
C LEU A 71 -7.86 -7.69 15.69
N ILE A 72 -7.15 -6.55 15.66
CA ILE A 72 -6.72 -5.86 16.89
C ILE A 72 -7.94 -5.41 17.72
N ASP A 73 -8.94 -4.81 17.07
CA ASP A 73 -10.13 -4.28 17.74
C ASP A 73 -10.97 -5.41 18.35
N GLN A 74 -11.13 -6.53 17.66
CA GLN A 74 -11.83 -7.70 18.18
C GLN A 74 -11.04 -8.41 19.27
N ALA A 75 -9.71 -8.50 19.15
CA ALA A 75 -8.86 -9.06 20.19
C ALA A 75 -9.02 -8.27 21.50
N GLU A 76 -9.01 -6.94 21.43
CA GLU A 76 -9.20 -6.09 22.60
C GLU A 76 -10.62 -6.22 23.17
N LYS A 77 -11.65 -6.15 22.32
CA LYS A 77 -13.06 -6.21 22.73
C LYS A 77 -13.42 -7.51 23.45
N TRP A 78 -12.86 -8.64 23.02
CA TRP A 78 -13.23 -9.97 23.51
C TRP A 78 -12.13 -10.64 24.33
N SER A 79 -11.01 -9.95 24.59
CA SER A 79 -9.82 -10.54 25.22
C SER A 79 -9.34 -11.81 24.49
N ALA A 80 -9.46 -11.83 23.16
CA ALA A 80 -9.21 -13.00 22.33
C ALA A 80 -7.74 -13.07 21.90
N SER A 81 -6.97 -13.95 22.54
CA SER A 81 -5.53 -14.11 22.29
C SER A 81 -5.23 -14.66 20.89
N ASP A 82 -6.10 -15.50 20.34
CA ASP A 82 -5.95 -16.06 18.99
C ASP A 82 -6.06 -14.98 17.90
N LEU A 83 -6.95 -14.00 18.07
CA LEU A 83 -7.07 -12.86 17.16
C LEU A 83 -5.85 -11.93 17.25
N ARG A 84 -5.29 -11.77 18.45
CA ARG A 84 -4.00 -11.10 18.66
C ARG A 84 -2.88 -11.80 17.90
N GLU A 85 -2.76 -13.12 18.05
CA GLU A 85 -1.72 -13.91 17.37
C GLU A 85 -1.85 -13.83 15.85
N LYS A 86 -3.07 -13.88 15.32
CA LYS A 86 -3.33 -13.68 13.88
C LYS A 86 -2.91 -12.29 13.41
N ALA A 87 -3.21 -11.24 14.17
CA ALA A 87 -2.76 -9.89 13.84
C ALA A 87 -1.22 -9.79 13.82
N ILE A 88 -0.54 -10.34 14.84
CA ILE A 88 0.93 -10.37 14.90
C ILE A 88 1.50 -11.16 13.72
N ALA A 89 0.94 -12.31 13.36
CA ALA A 89 1.40 -13.11 12.22
C ALA A 89 1.26 -12.34 10.89
N MET A 90 0.26 -11.48 10.76
CA MET A 90 0.00 -10.71 9.53
C MET A 90 0.94 -9.51 9.34
N ILE A 91 1.29 -8.78 10.41
CA ILE A 91 2.00 -7.50 10.31
C ILE A 91 3.31 -7.44 11.11
N GLY A 92 3.60 -8.47 11.90
CA GLY A 92 4.74 -8.51 12.80
C GLY A 92 4.50 -7.83 14.14
N GLU A 93 5.32 -8.20 15.12
CA GLU A 93 5.22 -7.79 16.53
C GLU A 93 5.33 -6.28 16.72
N LYS A 94 6.33 -5.65 16.09
CA LYS A 94 6.58 -4.20 16.20
C LYS A 94 5.40 -3.38 15.69
N GLU A 95 4.88 -3.72 14.51
CA GLU A 95 3.77 -3.01 13.89
C GLU A 95 2.47 -3.24 14.67
N TYR A 96 2.26 -4.45 15.22
CA TYR A 96 1.12 -4.74 16.06
C TYR A 96 1.11 -3.84 17.30
N LEU A 97 2.23 -3.78 18.03
CA LEU A 97 2.37 -2.93 19.23
C LEU A 97 2.18 -1.45 18.88
N ARG A 98 2.80 -0.98 17.78
CA ARG A 98 2.64 0.41 17.32
C ARG A 98 1.18 0.77 17.07
N ARG A 99 0.42 -0.10 16.39
CA ARG A 99 -1.01 0.12 16.11
C ARG A 99 -1.86 0.05 17.36
N LYS A 100 -1.57 -0.89 18.27
CA LYS A 100 -2.27 -1.03 19.55
C LYS A 100 -2.11 0.24 20.41
N ILE A 101 -0.89 0.77 20.50
CA ILE A 101 -0.58 2.02 21.20
C ILE A 101 -1.27 3.21 20.51
N ALA A 102 -1.19 3.31 19.18
CA ALA A 102 -1.83 4.41 18.43
C ALA A 102 -3.35 4.42 18.58
N LYS A 103 -3.98 3.25 18.79
CA LYS A 103 -5.41 3.10 19.09
C LYS A 103 -5.77 3.40 20.55
N GLY A 104 -4.78 3.57 21.43
CA GLY A 104 -4.99 3.85 22.85
C GLY A 104 -5.38 2.62 23.69
N TYR A 105 -5.11 1.40 23.21
CA TYR A 105 -5.42 0.18 23.94
C TYR A 105 -4.34 -0.19 24.95
N ASN A 106 -4.75 -0.84 26.03
CA ASN A 106 -3.85 -1.27 27.09
C ASN A 106 -2.97 -2.42 26.63
N LEU A 107 -1.67 -2.33 26.89
CA LEU A 107 -0.76 -3.45 26.65
C LEU A 107 -1.07 -4.57 27.64
N TRP A 108 -1.43 -5.75 27.11
CA TRP A 108 -1.57 -6.95 27.91
C TRP A 108 -0.20 -7.40 28.43
N ASP A 109 -0.17 -8.31 29.40
CA ASP A 109 1.12 -8.78 29.91
C ASP A 109 1.97 -9.48 28.84
N ALA A 110 1.32 -10.16 27.89
CA ALA A 110 1.99 -10.71 26.71
C ALA A 110 2.58 -9.61 25.80
N ASP A 111 1.92 -8.46 25.67
CA ASP A 111 2.40 -7.33 24.89
C ASP A 111 3.58 -6.63 25.55
N LYS A 112 3.55 -6.51 26.89
CA LYS A 112 4.66 -5.95 27.67
C LYS A 112 5.91 -6.81 27.56
N LYS A 113 5.77 -8.14 27.67
CA LYS A 113 6.89 -9.09 27.47
C LYS A 113 7.47 -8.96 26.07
N LEU A 114 6.59 -8.93 25.06
CA LEU A 114 6.98 -8.75 23.67
C LEU A 114 7.74 -7.43 23.44
N LEU A 115 7.25 -6.34 24.02
CA LEU A 115 7.92 -5.04 23.94
C LEU A 115 9.31 -5.07 24.60
N ASP A 116 9.42 -5.67 25.79
CA ASP A 116 10.69 -5.81 26.51
C ASP A 116 11.72 -6.62 25.70
N GLU A 117 11.30 -7.72 25.07
CA GLU A 117 12.15 -8.51 24.17
C GLU A 117 12.62 -7.73 22.93
N ILE A 118 11.76 -6.87 22.38
CA ILE A 118 12.11 -6.01 21.24
C ILE A 118 13.13 -4.95 21.64
N LEU A 119 13.03 -4.37 22.84
CA LEU A 119 13.90 -3.29 23.32
C LEU A 119 15.27 -3.76 23.79
N LYS A 120 15.40 -5.06 24.14
CA LYS A 120 16.67 -5.67 24.55
C LYS A 120 17.62 -5.98 23.38
N LYS A 121 17.12 -5.94 22.14
CA LYS A 121 17.89 -6.18 20.91
C LYS A 121 18.40 -4.85 20.33
#